data_AF-A0A3N5F1L8-F1
#
_entry.id   AF-A0A3N5F1L8-F1
#
_cell.length_a   1.000
_cell.length_b   1.000
_cell.length_c   1.000
_cell.angle_alpha   90.00
_cell.angle_beta   90.00
_cell.angle_gamma   90.00
#
_symmetry.space_group_name_H-M   'P 1'
#
loop_
_entity.id
_entity.type
_entity.pdbx_description
1 polymer ?
#
loop_
_entity_poly.entity_id
_entity_poly.type
_entity_poly.pdbx_seq_one_letter_code
_entity_poly.pdbx_strand_id
1 'polypeptide(L)'
;MMDGVTYSLQCGEANSETYYRQVRRFTDEVLEQAQSTVMPTVADFLEYIRTYHLEDVRQSEEYVLELLSFGLLWNSYGGYALATRRAPFVTMARMAEWRKRHQRWKPAIDLARGILTTLFLLPRRGDKRPAALPVLRDVDRFCRWLEATGEFREQALRLVRWRAFWETMPAKQRAEMAGTIFRFTGWFIARSEEVLGQYTPNVNRFLEASRKRYRWREDRIQCKRSRAEYHLNMVGAEIMNRAFRPDYTNTEAKALLLPGCMRGRPEGECEAEHVPEGLRCTGCLPSCHVNQLREMGKKQNFEVYIIPHASDLRRWSPRPGRPRLGVVATACVTQLVEGGWELKRYDVPAQCVLLDYSGCKKHWHPDGVPTALNMRELKRILDGRLAAQSKD
;
A
#
# COMPACT_ATOMS: atom_id res chain seq x y z
N MET A 1 -11.82 -16.98 18.18
CA MET A 1 -11.39 -16.24 16.97
C MET A 1 -11.17 -14.79 17.36
N MET A 2 -10.04 -14.19 17.00
CA MET A 2 -9.82 -12.76 17.26
C MET A 2 -10.58 -11.96 16.19
N ASP A 3 -11.59 -11.21 16.62
CA ASP A 3 -12.18 -10.16 15.79
C ASP A 3 -11.13 -9.08 15.55
N GLY A 4 -10.70 -8.92 14.29
CA GLY A 4 -9.66 -7.95 13.94
C GLY A 4 -10.10 -6.51 14.23
N VAL A 5 -9.16 -5.66 14.68
CA VAL A 5 -9.42 -4.26 15.07
C VAL A 5 -10.10 -3.46 13.96
N THR A 6 -9.64 -3.65 12.71
CA THR A 6 -10.16 -2.96 11.51
C THR A 6 -10.67 -3.96 10.48
N TYR A 7 -9.86 -4.96 10.18
CA TYR A 7 -10.15 -6.02 9.22
C TYR A 7 -9.69 -7.38 9.76
N SER A 8 -10.26 -8.45 9.22
CA SER A 8 -9.80 -9.83 9.39
C SER A 8 -9.98 -10.59 8.08
N LEU A 9 -8.90 -11.14 7.53
CA LEU A 9 -8.94 -11.92 6.28
C LEU A 9 -9.45 -13.36 6.50
N GLN A 10 -9.48 -13.81 7.76
CA GLN A 10 -9.95 -15.15 8.12
C GLN A 10 -11.48 -15.21 8.20
N CYS A 11 -12.13 -14.12 8.59
CA CYS A 11 -13.60 -13.97 8.58
C CYS A 11 -14.39 -15.18 9.11
N GLY A 12 -14.03 -15.73 10.28
CA GLY A 12 -14.74 -16.91 10.81
C GLY A 12 -14.05 -18.25 10.53
N GLU A 13 -13.10 -18.28 9.60
CA GLU A 13 -12.43 -19.51 9.15
C GLU A 13 -11.09 -19.74 9.87
N ALA A 14 -10.54 -20.95 9.73
CA ALA A 14 -9.26 -21.32 10.32
C ALA A 14 -8.05 -20.61 9.68
N ASN A 15 -8.20 -20.08 8.45
CA ASN A 15 -7.17 -19.35 7.72
C ASN A 15 -7.86 -18.43 6.68
N SER A 16 -7.08 -17.64 5.94
CA SER A 16 -7.59 -16.68 4.94
C SER A 16 -7.59 -17.21 3.50
N GLU A 17 -7.69 -18.53 3.28
CA GLU A 17 -7.71 -19.11 1.92
C GLU A 17 -8.91 -18.64 1.10
N THR A 18 -10.08 -18.54 1.73
CA THR A 18 -11.28 -18.01 1.08
C THR A 18 -11.09 -16.57 0.64
N TYR A 19 -10.45 -15.73 1.48
CA TYR A 19 -10.06 -14.36 1.10
C TYR A 19 -9.19 -14.35 -0.16
N TYR A 20 -8.12 -15.14 -0.20
CA TYR A 20 -7.20 -15.14 -1.35
C TYR A 20 -7.87 -15.64 -2.63
N ARG A 21 -8.79 -16.61 -2.54
CA ARG A 21 -9.60 -17.04 -3.69
C ARG A 21 -10.54 -15.94 -4.18
N GLN A 22 -11.21 -15.24 -3.25
CA GLN A 22 -12.14 -14.18 -3.60
C GLN A 22 -11.45 -12.94 -4.17
N VAL A 23 -10.34 -12.49 -3.58
CA VAL A 23 -9.62 -11.30 -4.07
C VAL A 23 -9.01 -11.54 -5.46
N ARG A 24 -8.57 -12.77 -5.78
CA ARG A 24 -8.10 -13.12 -7.13
C ARG A 24 -9.22 -13.02 -8.15
N ARG A 25 -10.36 -13.69 -7.88
CA ARG A 25 -11.53 -13.65 -8.77
C ARG A 25 -12.04 -12.22 -8.95
N PHE A 26 -12.08 -11.45 -7.87
CA PHE A 26 -12.50 -10.05 -7.95
C PHE A 26 -11.49 -9.20 -8.71
N THR A 27 -10.19 -9.47 -8.59
CA THR A 27 -9.17 -8.79 -9.40
C THR A 27 -9.35 -9.09 -10.88
N ASP A 28 -9.72 -10.32 -11.26
CA ASP A 28 -10.08 -10.67 -12.64
C ASP A 28 -11.25 -9.80 -13.13
N GLU A 29 -12.32 -9.71 -12.34
CA GLU A 29 -13.48 -8.86 -12.62
C GLU A 29 -13.11 -7.37 -12.78
N VAL A 30 -12.20 -6.87 -11.92
CA VAL A 30 -11.71 -5.48 -12.00
C VAL A 30 -10.92 -5.23 -13.28
N LEU A 31 -10.06 -6.16 -13.69
CA LEU A 31 -9.28 -6.03 -14.92
C LEU A 31 -10.16 -6.17 -16.18
N GLU A 32 -11.17 -7.02 -16.15
CA GLU A 32 -12.17 -7.12 -17.21
C GLU A 32 -12.99 -5.83 -17.35
N GLN A 33 -13.45 -5.27 -16.23
CA GLN A 33 -14.13 -3.98 -16.23
C GLN A 33 -13.20 -2.86 -16.70
N ALA A 34 -11.92 -2.90 -16.34
CA ALA A 34 -10.94 -1.93 -16.81
C ALA A 34 -10.73 -1.99 -18.33
N GLN A 35 -10.73 -3.20 -18.90
CA GLN A 35 -10.58 -3.45 -20.35
C GLN A 35 -11.63 -2.70 -21.17
N SER A 36 -12.88 -2.69 -20.69
CA SER A 36 -13.99 -2.02 -21.37
C SER A 36 -14.14 -0.53 -21.05
N THR A 37 -13.39 0.00 -20.08
CA THR A 37 -13.57 1.37 -19.58
C THR A 37 -12.31 2.22 -19.72
N VAL A 38 -11.29 1.96 -18.91
CA VAL A 38 -10.10 2.82 -18.78
C VAL A 38 -8.92 2.36 -19.63
N MET A 39 -8.96 1.14 -20.18
CA MET A 39 -7.86 0.60 -20.98
C MET A 39 -7.51 1.42 -22.24
N PRO A 40 -8.46 2.02 -22.97
CA PRO A 40 -8.12 2.94 -24.06
C PRO A 40 -7.25 4.11 -23.59
N THR A 41 -7.58 4.71 -22.44
CA THR A 41 -6.77 5.76 -21.82
C THR A 41 -5.39 5.26 -21.39
N VAL A 42 -5.29 4.03 -20.88
CA VAL A 42 -4.02 3.38 -20.55
C VAL A 42 -3.17 3.16 -21.80
N ALA A 43 -3.76 2.71 -22.90
CA ALA A 43 -3.06 2.50 -24.17
C ALA A 43 -2.47 3.82 -24.72
N ASP A 44 -3.26 4.89 -24.72
CA ASP A 44 -2.79 6.21 -25.14
C ASP A 44 -1.64 6.72 -24.24
N PHE A 45 -1.73 6.49 -22.93
CA PHE A 45 -0.68 6.86 -22.00
C PHE A 45 0.60 6.03 -22.19
N LEU A 46 0.48 4.74 -22.45
CA LEU A 46 1.62 3.87 -22.76
C LEU A 46 2.37 4.37 -23.99
N GLU A 47 1.64 4.80 -25.02
CA GLU A 47 2.26 5.37 -26.22
C GLU A 47 2.97 6.70 -25.94
N TYR A 48 2.37 7.53 -25.08
CA TYR A 48 3.02 8.74 -24.59
C TYR A 48 4.32 8.43 -23.81
N ILE A 49 4.31 7.44 -22.92
CA ILE A 49 5.51 7.02 -22.19
C ILE A 49 6.62 6.54 -23.14
N ARG A 50 6.27 5.74 -24.16
CA ARG A 50 7.24 5.25 -25.17
C ARG A 50 7.83 6.39 -25.98
N THR A 51 6.98 7.29 -26.49
CA THR A 51 7.39 8.40 -27.35
C THR A 51 8.36 9.34 -26.66
N TYR A 52 8.15 9.63 -25.38
CA TYR A 52 8.94 10.60 -24.62
C TYR A 52 9.97 9.97 -23.68
N HIS A 53 10.13 8.63 -23.70
CA HIS A 53 11.07 7.88 -22.86
C HIS A 53 11.02 8.25 -21.37
N LEU A 54 9.81 8.38 -20.82
CA LEU A 54 9.60 8.90 -19.45
C LEU A 54 9.85 7.87 -18.34
N GLU A 55 9.74 6.59 -18.66
CA GLU A 55 10.07 5.44 -17.82
C GLU A 55 10.13 4.16 -18.67
N ASP A 56 10.66 3.08 -18.09
CA ASP A 56 10.48 1.74 -18.65
C ASP A 56 9.00 1.38 -18.64
N VAL A 57 8.52 0.85 -19.77
CA VAL A 57 7.11 0.45 -19.91
C VAL A 57 6.82 -0.72 -18.98
N ARG A 58 5.82 -0.51 -18.12
CA ARG A 58 5.36 -1.49 -17.12
C ARG A 58 4.16 -2.29 -17.64
N GLN A 59 3.73 -3.27 -16.84
CA GLN A 59 2.53 -4.03 -17.14
C GLN A 59 1.29 -3.11 -17.11
N SER A 60 0.34 -3.30 -18.03
CA SER A 60 -0.82 -2.40 -18.20
C SER A 60 -1.69 -2.32 -16.93
N GLU A 61 -1.76 -3.41 -16.17
CA GLU A 61 -2.50 -3.51 -14.92
C GLU A 61 -1.97 -2.53 -13.85
N GLU A 62 -0.68 -2.19 -13.87
CA GLU A 62 -0.14 -1.17 -12.97
C GLU A 62 -0.74 0.21 -13.26
N TYR A 63 -0.88 0.56 -14.53
CA TYR A 63 -1.47 1.83 -14.97
C TYR A 63 -2.98 1.87 -14.69
N VAL A 64 -3.67 0.73 -14.78
CA VAL A 64 -5.06 0.59 -14.33
C VAL A 64 -5.17 0.87 -12.82
N LEU A 65 -4.28 0.27 -12.02
CA LEU A 65 -4.24 0.51 -10.57
C LEU A 65 -3.95 1.97 -10.23
N GLU A 66 -3.12 2.66 -11.01
CA GLU A 66 -2.85 4.09 -10.84
C GLU A 66 -4.09 4.96 -11.09
N LEU A 67 -4.83 4.71 -12.17
CA LEU A 67 -6.08 5.43 -12.47
C LEU A 67 -7.17 5.17 -11.43
N LEU A 68 -7.31 3.91 -10.98
CA LEU A 68 -8.23 3.56 -9.91
C LEU A 68 -7.84 4.23 -8.58
N SER A 69 -6.55 4.23 -8.25
CA SER A 69 -6.02 4.92 -7.07
C SER A 69 -6.26 6.42 -7.15
N PHE A 70 -6.06 7.04 -8.31
CA PHE A 70 -6.33 8.46 -8.52
C PHE A 70 -7.80 8.79 -8.25
N GLY A 71 -8.74 8.09 -8.88
CA GLY A 71 -10.16 8.37 -8.69
C GLY A 71 -10.62 8.18 -7.24
N LEU A 72 -10.15 7.11 -6.58
CA LEU A 72 -10.54 6.79 -5.20
C LEU A 72 -9.94 7.77 -4.18
N LEU A 73 -8.66 8.10 -4.32
CA LEU A 73 -8.00 9.09 -3.47
C LEU A 73 -8.56 10.49 -3.72
N TRP A 74 -8.93 10.84 -4.96
CA TRP A 74 -9.61 12.10 -5.25
C TRP A 74 -10.96 12.19 -4.52
N ASN A 75 -11.74 11.11 -4.54
CA ASN A 75 -13.02 11.04 -3.82
C ASN A 75 -12.84 11.21 -2.30
N SER A 76 -11.75 10.66 -1.76
CA SER A 76 -11.46 10.66 -0.32
C SER A 76 -10.81 11.97 0.16
N TYR A 77 -9.95 12.58 -0.67
CA TYR A 77 -9.05 13.65 -0.24
C TYR A 77 -9.03 14.89 -1.14
N GLY A 78 -9.68 14.86 -2.30
CA GLY A 78 -9.73 16.01 -3.21
C GLY A 78 -10.31 17.26 -2.54
N GLY A 79 -11.33 17.10 -1.68
CA GLY A 79 -11.90 18.20 -0.90
C GLY A 79 -10.87 18.87 0.02
N TYR A 80 -10.06 18.06 0.70
CA TYR A 80 -8.97 18.53 1.55
C TYR A 80 -7.88 19.25 0.75
N ALA A 81 -7.46 18.68 -0.38
CA ALA A 81 -6.46 19.29 -1.24
C ALA A 81 -6.92 20.66 -1.79
N LEU A 82 -8.16 20.77 -2.24
CA LEU A 82 -8.71 22.01 -2.76
C LEU A 82 -8.96 23.06 -1.68
N ALA A 83 -9.31 22.65 -0.46
CA ALA A 83 -9.49 23.55 0.69
C ALA A 83 -8.16 24.06 1.28
N THR A 84 -7.03 23.43 0.96
CA THR A 84 -5.70 23.80 1.47
C THR A 84 -5.19 25.07 0.77
N ARG A 85 -5.40 26.24 1.39
CA ARG A 85 -5.01 27.55 0.83
C ARG A 85 -3.52 27.87 0.98
N ARG A 86 -2.97 27.59 2.17
CA ARG A 86 -1.57 27.81 2.53
C ARG A 86 -1.14 26.63 3.37
N ALA A 87 -0.11 25.92 2.95
CA ALA A 87 0.52 24.88 3.73
C ALA A 87 2.02 24.91 3.42
N PRO A 88 2.88 24.61 4.40
CA PRO A 88 4.31 24.52 4.16
C PRO A 88 4.62 23.17 3.49
N PHE A 89 4.09 22.95 2.27
CA PHE A 89 4.13 21.66 1.56
C PHE A 89 5.55 21.12 1.44
N VAL A 90 6.51 21.97 1.03
CA VAL A 90 7.93 21.60 0.92
C VAL A 90 8.50 21.21 2.28
N THR A 91 8.22 21.97 3.34
CA THR A 91 8.67 21.64 4.69
C THR A 91 8.09 20.32 5.16
N MET A 92 6.80 20.07 4.96
CA MET A 92 6.14 18.82 5.35
C MET A 92 6.66 17.62 4.56
N ALA A 93 6.88 17.75 3.25
CA ALA A 93 7.50 16.72 2.43
C ALA A 93 8.94 16.42 2.91
N ARG A 94 9.74 17.46 3.17
CA ARG A 94 11.11 17.32 3.70
C ARG A 94 11.14 16.73 5.10
N MET A 95 10.20 17.05 5.97
CA MET A 95 10.10 16.47 7.32
C MET A 95 9.88 14.96 7.29
N ALA A 96 9.14 14.44 6.30
CA ALA A 96 8.98 12.99 6.12
C ALA A 96 10.32 12.32 5.82
N GLU A 97 11.14 12.93 4.95
CA GLU A 97 12.48 12.44 4.63
C GLU A 97 13.46 12.63 5.79
N TRP A 98 13.39 13.78 6.48
CA TRP A 98 14.24 14.09 7.63
C TRP A 98 14.02 13.10 8.79
N ARG A 99 12.75 12.72 9.03
CA ARG A 99 12.36 11.65 9.97
C ARG A 99 13.04 10.32 9.66
N LYS A 100 13.18 9.95 8.37
CA LYS A 100 13.86 8.70 7.96
C LYS A 100 15.36 8.75 8.29
N ARG A 101 16.01 9.92 8.19
CA ARG A 101 17.47 10.10 8.35
C ARG A 101 17.91 10.36 9.80
N HIS A 102 17.08 11.02 10.62
CA HIS A 102 17.45 11.49 11.94
C HIS A 102 16.55 10.91 13.03
N GLN A 103 16.76 9.63 13.36
CA GLN A 103 15.92 8.90 14.34
C GLN A 103 15.88 9.57 15.74
N ARG A 104 16.94 10.29 16.14
CA ARG A 104 16.99 11.03 17.42
C ARG A 104 15.93 12.13 17.54
N TRP A 105 15.58 12.79 16.44
CA TRP A 105 14.61 13.90 16.42
C TRP A 105 13.19 13.43 16.10
N LYS A 106 13.00 12.12 15.90
CA LYS A 106 11.73 11.53 15.48
C LYS A 106 10.53 11.95 16.35
N PRO A 107 10.59 11.95 17.70
CA PRO A 107 9.42 12.36 18.50
C PRO A 107 9.00 13.82 18.25
N ALA A 108 9.96 14.73 18.12
CA ALA A 108 9.69 16.14 17.85
C ALA A 108 9.13 16.34 16.43
N ILE A 109 9.68 15.64 15.43
CA ILE A 109 9.19 15.67 14.06
C ILE A 109 7.76 15.12 13.99
N ASP A 110 7.47 14.03 14.70
CA ASP A 110 6.16 13.39 14.72
C ASP A 110 5.10 14.32 15.33
N LEU A 111 5.40 14.97 16.45
CA LEU A 111 4.53 15.97 17.06
C LEU A 111 4.25 17.13 16.10
N ALA A 112 5.30 17.72 15.52
CA ALA A 112 5.17 18.83 14.60
C ALA A 112 4.35 18.45 13.36
N ARG A 113 4.61 17.27 12.78
CA ARG A 113 3.82 16.74 11.64
C ARG A 113 2.36 16.54 12.02
N GLY A 114 2.07 15.98 13.18
CA GLY A 114 0.70 15.79 13.65
C GLY A 114 -0.09 17.10 13.76
N ILE A 115 0.56 18.17 14.24
CA ILE A 115 -0.01 19.52 14.29
C ILE A 115 -0.21 20.08 12.87
N LEU A 116 0.83 20.06 12.04
CA LEU A 116 0.78 20.62 10.68
C LEU A 116 -0.24 19.91 9.79
N THR A 117 -0.28 18.58 9.80
CA THR A 117 -1.28 17.79 9.08
C THR A 117 -2.69 18.17 9.50
N THR A 118 -2.91 18.37 10.79
CA THR A 118 -4.24 18.70 11.33
C THR A 118 -4.71 20.09 10.96
N LEU A 119 -3.82 21.07 11.04
CA LEU A 119 -4.15 22.47 10.79
C LEU A 119 -4.24 22.78 9.29
N PHE A 120 -3.36 22.19 8.49
CA PHE A 120 -3.20 22.58 7.08
C PHE A 120 -3.70 21.55 6.09
N LEU A 121 -3.41 20.26 6.30
CA LEU A 121 -3.75 19.21 5.32
C LEU A 121 -5.15 18.64 5.51
N LEU A 122 -5.72 18.70 6.72
CA LEU A 122 -7.06 18.19 7.03
C LEU A 122 -8.01 19.28 7.59
N PRO A 123 -8.19 20.43 6.91
CA PRO A 123 -9.10 21.48 7.36
C PRO A 123 -10.55 20.99 7.32
N ARG A 124 -11.37 21.42 8.30
CA ARG A 124 -12.80 21.00 8.41
C ARG A 124 -13.61 21.22 7.13
N ARG A 125 -13.30 22.28 6.36
CA ARG A 125 -14.00 22.59 5.10
C ARG A 125 -13.73 21.57 3.99
N GLY A 126 -12.64 20.80 4.09
CA GLY A 126 -12.22 19.83 3.09
C GLY A 126 -12.84 18.44 3.23
N ASP A 127 -13.65 18.21 4.26
CA ASP A 127 -14.26 16.88 4.53
C ASP A 127 -15.32 16.48 3.49
N LYS A 128 -15.75 17.41 2.63
CA LYS A 128 -16.72 17.14 1.57
C LYS A 128 -16.02 16.71 0.30
N ARG A 129 -16.53 15.65 -0.34
CA ARG A 129 -16.12 15.22 -1.68
C ARG A 129 -16.29 16.39 -2.68
N PRO A 130 -15.32 16.60 -3.60
CA PRO A 130 -15.48 17.60 -4.66
C PRO A 130 -16.74 17.34 -5.49
N ALA A 131 -17.51 18.38 -5.78
CA ALA A 131 -18.75 18.27 -6.56
C ALA A 131 -18.50 18.16 -8.07
N ALA A 132 -17.36 18.68 -8.55
CA ALA A 132 -16.99 18.67 -9.96
C ALA A 132 -15.79 17.73 -10.21
N LEU A 133 -15.67 17.28 -11.46
CA LEU A 133 -14.47 16.59 -11.94
C LEU A 133 -13.25 17.52 -11.88
N PRO A 134 -12.05 16.99 -11.61
CA PRO A 134 -10.84 17.79 -11.50
C PRO A 134 -10.45 18.42 -12.85
N VAL A 135 -10.04 19.70 -12.81
CA VAL A 135 -9.24 20.32 -13.89
C VAL A 135 -7.74 20.18 -13.60
N LEU A 136 -6.87 20.47 -14.56
CA LEU A 136 -5.41 20.28 -14.39
C LEU A 136 -4.83 20.99 -13.15
N ARG A 137 -5.24 22.23 -12.88
CA ARG A 137 -4.80 22.98 -11.70
C ARG A 137 -5.19 22.29 -10.39
N ASP A 138 -6.33 21.59 -10.40
CA ASP A 138 -6.84 20.87 -9.24
C ASP A 138 -6.05 19.58 -9.02
N VAL A 139 -5.65 18.91 -10.10
CA VAL A 139 -4.69 17.78 -10.06
C VAL A 139 -3.33 18.24 -9.52
N ASP A 140 -2.80 19.38 -9.95
CA ASP A 140 -1.52 19.92 -9.44
C ASP A 140 -1.54 20.14 -7.93
N ARG A 141 -2.64 20.72 -7.41
CA ARG A 141 -2.85 20.91 -5.98
C ARG A 141 -2.94 19.57 -5.25
N PHE A 142 -3.62 18.61 -5.85
CA PHE A 142 -3.77 17.28 -5.28
C PHE A 142 -2.44 16.53 -5.20
N CYS A 143 -1.61 16.55 -6.24
CA CYS A 143 -0.26 15.97 -6.19
C CYS A 143 0.59 16.57 -5.06
N ARG A 144 0.59 17.90 -4.92
CA ARG A 144 1.32 18.58 -3.83
C ARG A 144 0.78 18.21 -2.45
N TRP A 145 -0.54 18.05 -2.33
CA TRP A 145 -1.17 17.60 -1.11
C TRP A 145 -0.75 16.16 -0.77
N LEU A 146 -0.86 15.23 -1.71
CA LEU A 146 -0.45 13.83 -1.57
C LEU A 146 1.01 13.72 -1.14
N GLU A 147 1.92 14.42 -1.81
CA GLU A 147 3.35 14.42 -1.48
C GLU A 147 3.59 14.92 -0.05
N ALA A 148 2.93 16.01 0.35
CA ALA A 148 3.12 16.57 1.69
C ALA A 148 2.53 15.72 2.82
N THR A 149 1.57 14.83 2.52
CA THR A 149 1.10 13.85 3.51
C THR A 149 2.23 12.93 3.96
N GLY A 150 3.19 12.63 3.07
CA GLY A 150 4.21 11.60 3.28
C GLY A 150 3.68 10.15 3.25
N GLU A 151 2.37 9.94 3.14
CA GLU A 151 1.71 8.62 3.11
C GLU A 151 1.38 8.15 1.68
N PHE A 152 1.31 9.09 0.74
CA PHE A 152 0.95 8.85 -0.66
C PHE A 152 2.04 9.27 -1.65
N ARG A 153 3.31 9.02 -1.30
CA ARG A 153 4.45 9.51 -2.07
C ARG A 153 4.52 8.78 -3.42
N GLU A 154 4.31 7.48 -3.43
CA GLU A 154 4.40 6.67 -4.64
C GLU A 154 3.25 6.96 -5.61
N GLN A 155 2.05 7.27 -5.11
CA GLN A 155 0.93 7.73 -5.94
C GLN A 155 1.21 9.12 -6.50
N ALA A 156 1.73 10.05 -5.70
CA ALA A 156 2.05 11.40 -6.17
C ALA A 156 3.07 11.36 -7.32
N LEU A 157 4.13 10.55 -7.19
CA LEU A 157 5.15 10.37 -8.24
C LEU A 157 4.55 9.88 -9.56
N ARG A 158 3.66 8.90 -9.51
CA ARG A 158 2.98 8.34 -10.69
C ARG A 158 1.98 9.32 -11.30
N LEU A 159 1.20 9.99 -10.45
CA LEU A 159 0.17 10.94 -10.87
C LEU A 159 0.76 12.18 -11.57
N VAL A 160 1.98 12.59 -11.24
CA VAL A 160 2.67 13.69 -11.96
C VAL A 160 2.83 13.35 -13.46
N ARG A 161 3.13 12.11 -13.81
CA ARG A 161 3.26 11.68 -15.22
C ARG A 161 1.91 11.67 -15.93
N TRP A 162 0.88 11.13 -15.27
CA TRP A 162 -0.51 11.21 -15.76
C TRP A 162 -0.96 12.66 -15.99
N ARG A 163 -0.65 13.55 -15.05
CA ARG A 163 -0.95 14.99 -15.19
C ARG A 163 -0.26 15.59 -16.42
N ALA A 164 1.01 15.25 -16.66
CA ALA A 164 1.75 15.74 -17.83
C ALA A 164 1.12 15.23 -19.14
N PHE A 165 0.72 13.97 -19.19
CA PHE A 165 -0.03 13.41 -20.30
C PHE A 165 -1.38 14.11 -20.51
N TRP A 166 -2.15 14.36 -19.45
CA TRP A 166 -3.44 15.06 -19.58
C TRP A 166 -3.28 16.49 -20.10
N GLU A 167 -2.16 17.15 -19.84
CA GLU A 167 -1.88 18.49 -20.38
C GLU A 167 -1.83 18.53 -21.91
N THR A 168 -1.42 17.43 -22.56
CA THR A 168 -1.32 17.34 -24.03
C THR A 168 -2.70 17.24 -24.73
N MET A 169 -3.76 16.95 -23.97
CA MET A 169 -5.10 16.72 -24.50
C MET A 169 -5.94 18.01 -24.57
N PRO A 170 -6.91 18.11 -25.50
CA PRO A 170 -7.96 19.13 -25.43
C PRO A 170 -8.82 19.01 -24.16
N ALA A 171 -9.37 20.14 -23.70
CA ALA A 171 -10.14 20.20 -22.46
C ALA A 171 -11.38 19.29 -22.44
N LYS A 172 -12.05 19.14 -23.59
CA LYS A 172 -13.22 18.25 -23.74
C LYS A 172 -12.83 16.77 -23.55
N GLN A 173 -11.79 16.32 -24.25
CA GLN A 173 -11.29 14.95 -24.14
C GLN A 173 -10.83 14.63 -22.71
N ARG A 174 -10.13 15.57 -22.05
CA ARG A 174 -9.79 15.44 -20.62
C ARG A 174 -11.00 15.23 -19.73
N ALA A 175 -12.07 16.00 -19.93
CA ALA A 175 -13.28 15.90 -19.12
C ALA A 175 -14.01 14.57 -19.32
N GLU A 176 -14.07 14.08 -20.57
CA GLU A 176 -14.64 12.77 -20.91
C GLU A 176 -13.85 11.63 -20.24
N MET A 177 -12.53 11.65 -20.37
CA MET A 177 -11.62 10.69 -19.72
C MET A 177 -11.74 10.73 -18.20
N ALA A 178 -11.77 11.92 -17.58
CA ALA A 178 -12.03 12.04 -16.15
C ALA A 178 -13.37 11.37 -15.79
N GLY A 179 -14.44 11.66 -16.54
CA GLY A 179 -15.73 11.01 -16.35
C GLY A 179 -15.65 9.48 -16.39
N THR A 180 -14.88 8.91 -17.32
CA THR A 180 -14.64 7.45 -17.41
C THR A 180 -13.90 6.91 -16.18
N ILE A 181 -12.82 7.55 -15.74
CA ILE A 181 -12.06 7.15 -14.54
C ILE A 181 -12.96 7.16 -13.29
N PHE A 182 -13.77 8.20 -13.11
CA PHE A 182 -14.64 8.33 -11.94
C PHE A 182 -15.84 7.37 -11.98
N ARG A 183 -16.36 7.01 -13.16
CA ARG A 183 -17.36 5.94 -13.30
C ARG A 183 -16.77 4.58 -12.93
N PHE A 184 -15.59 4.24 -13.47
CA PHE A 184 -14.88 3.00 -13.12
C PHE A 184 -14.59 2.92 -11.62
N THR A 185 -14.13 4.02 -11.03
CA THR A 185 -13.92 4.12 -9.58
C THR A 185 -15.22 3.93 -8.79
N GLY A 186 -16.31 4.56 -9.23
CA GLY A 186 -17.62 4.44 -8.57
C GLY A 186 -18.14 3.00 -8.58
N TRP A 187 -18.02 2.32 -9.72
CA TRP A 187 -18.31 0.90 -9.85
C TRP A 187 -17.43 0.06 -8.89
N PHE A 188 -16.12 0.29 -8.87
CA PHE A 188 -15.21 -0.45 -8.00
C PHE A 188 -15.58 -0.30 -6.52
N ILE A 189 -15.90 0.91 -6.07
CA ILE A 189 -16.27 1.16 -4.67
C ILE A 189 -17.52 0.35 -4.30
N ALA A 190 -18.56 0.39 -5.13
CA ALA A 190 -19.79 -0.37 -4.88
C ALA A 190 -19.53 -1.88 -4.90
N ARG A 191 -18.88 -2.37 -5.96
CA ARG A 191 -18.67 -3.80 -6.17
C ARG A 191 -17.71 -4.41 -5.16
N SER A 192 -16.66 -3.68 -4.78
CA SER A 192 -15.71 -4.15 -3.76
C SER A 192 -16.34 -4.27 -2.37
N GLU A 193 -17.34 -3.44 -2.05
CA GLU A 193 -18.08 -3.56 -0.80
C GLU A 193 -18.89 -4.86 -0.75
N GLU A 194 -19.51 -5.25 -1.86
CA GLU A 194 -20.26 -6.52 -1.97
C GLU A 194 -19.36 -7.74 -1.82
N VAL A 195 -18.17 -7.71 -2.43
CA VAL A 195 -17.29 -8.89 -2.51
C VAL A 195 -16.31 -8.97 -1.33
N LEU A 196 -15.69 -7.85 -0.97
CA LEU A 196 -14.63 -7.81 0.05
C LEU A 196 -15.09 -7.22 1.38
N GLY A 197 -16.31 -6.67 1.45
CA GLY A 197 -16.83 -6.02 2.65
C GLY A 197 -16.82 -6.93 3.87
N GLN A 198 -17.06 -8.23 3.72
CA GLN A 198 -17.02 -9.19 4.83
C GLN A 198 -15.68 -9.23 5.58
N TYR A 199 -14.57 -8.84 4.93
CA TYR A 199 -13.24 -8.80 5.55
C TYR A 199 -12.94 -7.49 6.29
N THR A 200 -13.72 -6.43 6.06
CA THR A 200 -13.51 -5.07 6.58
C THR A 200 -14.67 -4.52 7.43
N PRO A 201 -15.47 -5.32 8.16
CA PRO A 201 -16.71 -4.86 8.81
C PRO A 201 -16.45 -3.83 9.92
N ASN A 202 -15.25 -3.85 10.52
CA ASN A 202 -14.91 -3.02 11.66
C ASN A 202 -14.28 -1.67 11.28
N VAL A 203 -13.99 -1.42 10.00
CA VAL A 203 -13.26 -0.21 9.58
C VAL A 203 -14.01 1.06 9.97
N ASN A 204 -15.29 1.19 9.60
CA ASN A 204 -16.06 2.42 9.88
C ASN A 204 -16.21 2.67 11.39
N ARG A 205 -16.53 1.62 12.16
CA ARG A 205 -16.57 1.68 13.63
C ARG A 205 -15.24 2.12 14.23
N PHE A 206 -14.13 1.59 13.74
CA PHE A 206 -12.79 1.99 14.17
C PHE A 206 -12.50 3.46 13.86
N LEU A 207 -12.84 3.93 12.66
CA LEU A 207 -12.64 5.32 12.25
C LEU A 207 -13.40 6.29 13.16
N GLU A 208 -14.62 5.95 13.55
CA GLU A 208 -15.46 6.73 14.47
C GLU A 208 -14.91 6.74 15.90
N ALA A 209 -14.62 5.56 16.45
CA ALA A 209 -14.12 5.41 17.82
C ALA A 209 -12.75 6.08 18.02
N SER A 210 -11.93 6.13 16.97
CA SER A 210 -10.55 6.60 17.06
C SER A 210 -10.31 8.06 16.67
N ARG A 211 -11.38 8.82 16.32
CA ARG A 211 -11.28 10.22 15.86
C ARG A 211 -10.47 11.12 16.81
N LYS A 212 -10.67 10.98 18.12
CA LYS A 212 -9.95 11.77 19.14
C LYS A 212 -8.49 11.31 19.27
N ARG A 213 -8.27 9.99 19.30
CA ARG A 213 -6.94 9.36 19.47
C ARG A 213 -5.95 9.80 18.40
N TYR A 214 -6.35 9.79 17.12
CA TYR A 214 -5.44 10.11 16.01
C TYR A 214 -5.43 11.59 15.64
N ARG A 215 -6.22 12.45 16.30
CA ARG A 215 -6.44 13.83 15.84
C ARG A 215 -5.14 14.59 15.61
N TRP A 216 -4.14 14.44 16.48
CA TRP A 216 -2.87 15.17 16.44
C TRP A 216 -1.67 14.27 16.18
N ARG A 217 -1.89 13.06 15.68
CA ARG A 217 -0.82 12.11 15.40
C ARG A 217 -0.28 12.29 13.98
N GLU A 218 0.98 11.94 13.80
CA GLU A 218 1.67 12.03 12.51
C GLU A 218 1.12 11.04 11.49
N ASP A 219 0.69 9.87 11.96
CA ASP A 219 0.11 8.78 11.18
C ASP A 219 -1.42 8.90 11.01
N ARG A 220 -1.98 10.09 11.26
CA ARG A 220 -3.42 10.32 11.21
C ARG A 220 -4.04 9.94 9.87
N ILE A 221 -3.40 10.27 8.75
CA ILE A 221 -3.93 9.93 7.42
C ILE A 221 -3.92 8.41 7.22
N GLN A 222 -2.83 7.76 7.60
CA GLN A 222 -2.70 6.30 7.54
C GLN A 222 -3.75 5.56 8.37
N CYS A 223 -4.01 6.02 9.60
CA CYS A 223 -4.99 5.43 10.49
C CYS A 223 -6.44 5.88 10.19
N LYS A 224 -6.65 6.79 9.24
CA LYS A 224 -7.98 7.27 8.83
C LYS A 224 -8.39 6.86 7.41
N ARG A 225 -7.67 5.93 6.79
CA ARG A 225 -8.05 5.39 5.48
C ARG A 225 -9.47 4.81 5.52
N SER A 226 -10.27 5.19 4.54
CA SER A 226 -11.65 4.74 4.34
C SER A 226 -11.70 3.25 4.03
N ARG A 227 -12.88 2.63 4.22
CA ARG A 227 -13.10 1.22 3.87
C ARG A 227 -12.81 0.92 2.39
N ALA A 228 -13.17 1.84 1.50
CA ALA A 228 -12.84 1.73 0.07
C ALA A 228 -11.32 1.70 -0.18
N GLU A 229 -10.53 2.46 0.58
CA GLU A 229 -9.07 2.39 0.50
C GLU A 229 -8.53 1.04 0.97
N TYR A 230 -9.17 0.35 1.94
CA TYR A 230 -8.80 -1.02 2.28
C TYR A 230 -8.97 -1.95 1.08
N HIS A 231 -10.13 -1.89 0.41
CA HIS A 231 -10.41 -2.75 -0.75
C HIS A 231 -9.48 -2.43 -1.93
N LEU A 232 -9.18 -1.15 -2.17
CA LEU A 232 -8.17 -0.75 -3.15
C LEU A 232 -6.82 -1.40 -2.87
N ASN A 233 -6.38 -1.42 -1.61
CA ASN A 233 -5.10 -2.02 -1.27
C ASN A 233 -5.13 -3.56 -1.34
N MET A 234 -6.27 -4.20 -1.06
CA MET A 234 -6.46 -5.64 -1.23
C MET A 234 -6.32 -6.06 -2.70
N VAL A 235 -7.05 -5.41 -3.60
CA VAL A 235 -6.96 -5.63 -5.05
C VAL A 235 -5.60 -5.18 -5.59
N GLY A 236 -5.09 -4.04 -5.12
CA GLY A 236 -3.80 -3.51 -5.53
C GLY A 236 -2.63 -4.45 -5.21
N ALA A 237 -2.65 -5.13 -4.07
CA ALA A 237 -1.64 -6.13 -3.74
C ALA A 237 -1.67 -7.34 -4.70
N GLU A 238 -2.86 -7.79 -5.11
CA GLU A 238 -3.02 -8.87 -6.09
C GLU A 238 -2.57 -8.43 -7.49
N ILE A 239 -2.96 -7.23 -7.94
CA ILE A 239 -2.48 -6.65 -9.20
C ILE A 239 -0.94 -6.55 -9.21
N MET A 240 -0.33 -6.06 -8.12
CA MET A 240 1.12 -5.99 -7.99
C MET A 240 1.76 -7.36 -8.05
N ASN A 241 1.19 -8.36 -7.38
CA ASN A 241 1.72 -9.73 -7.44
C ASN A 241 1.75 -10.25 -8.87
N ARG A 242 0.69 -10.03 -9.65
CA ARG A 242 0.65 -10.42 -11.07
C ARG A 242 1.68 -9.65 -11.90
N ALA A 243 1.69 -8.33 -11.79
CA ALA A 243 2.55 -7.45 -12.58
C ALA A 243 4.05 -7.65 -12.29
N PHE A 244 4.41 -7.85 -11.02
CA PHE A 244 5.81 -7.98 -10.60
C PHE A 244 6.32 -9.43 -10.63
N ARG A 245 5.45 -10.40 -10.94
CA ARG A 245 5.80 -11.82 -10.94
C ARG A 245 6.98 -12.14 -11.85
N PRO A 246 7.06 -11.67 -13.12
CA PRO A 246 8.15 -12.05 -14.01
C PRO A 246 9.52 -11.67 -13.44
N ASP A 247 9.66 -10.42 -12.97
CA ASP A 247 10.89 -9.93 -12.33
C ASP A 247 11.23 -10.75 -11.09
N TYR A 248 10.22 -11.06 -10.28
CA TYR A 248 10.41 -11.83 -9.05
C TYR A 248 10.83 -13.26 -9.37
N THR A 249 10.14 -14.01 -10.22
CA THR A 249 10.46 -15.42 -10.50
C THR A 249 11.85 -15.62 -11.07
N ASN A 250 12.41 -14.60 -11.73
CA ASN A 250 13.75 -14.65 -12.30
C ASN A 250 14.89 -14.45 -11.26
N THR A 251 14.59 -14.23 -9.98
CA THR A 251 15.63 -14.12 -8.94
C THR A 251 15.94 -15.48 -8.31
N GLU A 252 17.22 -15.81 -8.18
CA GLU A 252 17.68 -17.07 -7.58
C GLU A 252 17.51 -17.14 -6.06
N ALA A 253 17.74 -16.01 -5.38
CA ALA A 253 17.64 -15.90 -3.93
C ALA A 253 16.44 -15.06 -3.51
N LYS A 254 15.83 -15.42 -2.36
CA LYS A 254 14.62 -14.79 -1.84
C LYS A 254 14.78 -14.34 -0.40
N ALA A 255 14.16 -13.20 -0.05
CA ALA A 255 13.99 -12.76 1.32
C ALA A 255 12.52 -12.45 1.63
N LEU A 256 12.11 -12.81 2.84
CA LEU A 256 10.81 -12.52 3.42
C LEU A 256 10.94 -11.39 4.44
N LEU A 257 10.23 -10.29 4.20
CA LEU A 257 10.22 -9.12 5.06
C LEU A 257 8.96 -9.12 5.93
N LEU A 258 9.16 -9.20 7.23
CA LEU A 258 8.10 -9.30 8.24
C LEU A 258 8.01 -8.01 9.07
N PRO A 259 6.82 -7.49 9.38
CA PRO A 259 6.70 -6.34 10.26
C PRO A 259 6.98 -6.73 11.71
N GLY A 260 7.44 -5.76 12.50
CA GLY A 260 7.78 -5.96 13.91
C GLY A 260 6.62 -6.45 14.80
N CYS A 261 5.36 -6.29 14.37
CA CYS A 261 4.19 -6.78 15.10
C CYS A 261 3.91 -8.28 14.92
N MET A 262 4.70 -9.02 14.12
CA MET A 262 4.62 -10.49 14.06
C MET A 262 5.46 -11.18 15.14
N ARG A 263 6.29 -10.43 15.87
CA ARG A 263 7.09 -10.97 16.96
C ARG A 263 6.18 -11.47 18.08
N GLY A 264 6.51 -12.65 18.62
CA GLY A 264 5.82 -13.22 19.78
C GLY A 264 6.16 -12.51 21.10
N ARG A 265 7.28 -11.77 21.14
CA ARG A 265 7.67 -10.92 22.28
C ARG A 265 7.67 -9.44 21.85
N PRO A 266 7.36 -8.51 22.77
CA PRO A 266 7.43 -7.08 22.49
C PRO A 266 8.86 -6.60 22.23
N GLU A 267 8.97 -5.34 21.83
CA GLU A 267 10.27 -4.66 21.69
C GLU A 267 10.99 -4.58 23.04
N GLY A 268 12.29 -4.86 23.05
CA GLY A 268 13.09 -4.96 24.29
C GLY A 268 13.23 -6.38 24.84
N GLU A 269 12.26 -7.26 24.59
CA GLU A 269 12.30 -8.67 25.03
C GLU A 269 12.64 -9.65 23.90
N CYS A 270 12.47 -9.22 22.65
CA CYS A 270 12.86 -9.99 21.48
C CYS A 270 14.38 -9.89 21.27
N GLU A 271 15.06 -11.04 21.27
CA GLU A 271 16.51 -11.16 21.07
C GLU A 271 16.92 -11.10 19.58
N ALA A 272 16.13 -10.44 18.73
CA ALA A 272 16.49 -10.27 17.33
C ALA A 272 17.71 -9.35 17.21
N GLU A 273 18.68 -9.76 16.40
CA GLU A 273 19.95 -9.08 16.24
C GLU A 273 19.91 -8.08 15.09
N HIS A 274 20.57 -6.94 15.27
CA HIS A 274 20.67 -5.91 14.24
C HIS A 274 21.66 -6.31 13.15
N VAL A 275 21.19 -6.34 11.92
CA VAL A 275 21.99 -6.58 10.71
C VAL A 275 21.78 -5.42 9.72
N PRO A 276 22.66 -5.24 8.71
CA PRO A 276 22.52 -4.13 7.76
C PRO A 276 21.15 -4.07 7.08
N GLU A 277 20.59 -5.23 6.74
CA GLU A 277 19.32 -5.42 6.02
C GLU A 277 18.08 -5.19 6.90
N GLY A 278 18.21 -5.25 8.24
CA GLY A 278 17.09 -5.16 9.17
C GLY A 278 17.38 -5.83 10.51
N LEU A 279 16.41 -6.56 11.05
CA LEU A 279 16.60 -7.39 12.24
C LEU A 279 16.52 -8.86 11.85
N ARG A 280 17.47 -9.67 12.32
CA ARG A 280 17.48 -11.12 12.09
C ARG A 280 17.00 -11.85 13.33
N CYS A 281 16.09 -12.80 13.15
CA CYS A 281 15.55 -13.59 14.26
C CYS A 281 16.59 -14.64 14.72
N THR A 282 16.84 -14.68 16.03
CA THR A 282 17.75 -15.63 16.69
C THR A 282 17.06 -16.91 17.16
N GLY A 283 15.72 -16.88 17.30
CA GLY A 283 14.91 -18.04 17.71
C GLY A 283 14.56 -18.10 19.20
N CYS A 284 14.59 -16.98 19.91
CA CYS A 284 14.30 -16.88 21.36
C CYS A 284 12.95 -17.46 21.84
N LEU A 285 11.97 -17.69 20.96
CA LEU A 285 10.68 -18.29 21.30
C LEU A 285 10.20 -19.24 20.19
N PRO A 286 10.00 -20.54 20.45
CA PRO A 286 9.51 -21.51 19.45
C PRO A 286 8.11 -21.21 18.89
N SER A 287 7.20 -20.67 19.72
CA SER A 287 5.82 -20.33 19.32
C SER A 287 5.71 -19.01 18.54
N CYS A 288 6.79 -18.25 18.38
CA CYS A 288 6.79 -17.00 17.62
C CYS A 288 6.64 -17.26 16.11
N HIS A 289 5.65 -16.62 15.47
CA HIS A 289 5.44 -16.76 14.02
C HIS A 289 6.69 -16.38 13.19
N VAL A 290 7.46 -15.38 13.61
CA VAL A 290 8.73 -15.01 12.94
C VAL A 290 9.75 -16.15 13.03
N ASN A 291 9.85 -16.83 14.18
CA ASN A 291 10.79 -17.94 14.34
C ASN A 291 10.34 -19.15 13.51
N GLN A 292 9.04 -19.45 13.48
CA GLN A 292 8.49 -20.50 12.62
C GLN A 292 8.79 -20.24 11.14
N LEU A 293 8.67 -19.00 10.69
CA LEU A 293 9.02 -18.58 9.33
C LEU A 293 10.52 -18.67 9.06
N ARG A 294 11.37 -18.31 10.04
CA ARG A 294 12.83 -18.48 9.95
C ARG A 294 13.20 -19.96 9.78
N GLU A 295 12.64 -20.85 10.59
CA GLU A 295 12.91 -22.30 10.47
C GLU A 295 12.40 -22.87 9.15
N MET A 296 11.30 -22.35 8.61
CA MET A 296 10.85 -22.66 7.26
C MET A 296 11.84 -22.16 6.20
N GLY A 297 12.35 -20.93 6.33
CA GLY A 297 13.32 -20.32 5.43
C GLY A 297 14.61 -21.13 5.30
N LYS A 298 15.13 -21.64 6.42
CA LYS A 298 16.29 -22.55 6.43
C LYS A 298 16.07 -23.82 5.61
N LYS A 299 14.83 -24.34 5.57
CA LYS A 299 14.47 -25.57 4.85
C LYS A 299 14.15 -25.31 3.37
N GLN A 300 13.73 -24.09 3.03
CA GLN A 300 13.21 -23.73 1.70
C GLN A 300 14.07 -22.67 0.98
N ASN A 301 15.30 -22.44 1.45
CA ASN A 301 16.28 -21.54 0.84
C ASN A 301 15.78 -20.09 0.66
N PHE A 302 15.19 -19.52 1.70
CA PHE A 302 14.90 -18.08 1.76
C PHE A 302 15.27 -17.50 3.13
N GLU A 303 15.68 -16.24 3.13
CA GLU A 303 16.05 -15.54 4.35
C GLU A 303 14.84 -14.78 4.95
N VAL A 304 14.83 -14.58 6.27
CA VAL A 304 13.76 -13.88 6.97
C VAL A 304 14.32 -12.69 7.73
N TYR A 305 13.73 -11.52 7.49
CA TYR A 305 14.10 -10.27 8.13
C TYR A 305 12.88 -9.59 8.73
N ILE A 306 13.04 -9.07 9.93
CA ILE A 306 12.05 -8.22 10.55
C ILE A 306 12.38 -6.78 10.16
N ILE A 307 11.42 -6.08 9.55
CA ILE A 307 11.49 -4.69 9.12
C ILE A 307 10.54 -3.87 9.98
N PRO A 308 11.02 -3.21 11.05
CA PRO A 308 10.16 -2.47 11.97
C PRO A 308 9.55 -1.21 11.33
N HIS A 309 10.20 -0.66 10.30
CA HIS A 309 9.80 0.58 9.65
C HIS A 309 9.95 0.50 8.13
N ALA A 310 8.94 0.96 7.39
CA ALA A 310 8.97 1.02 5.92
C ALA A 310 10.14 1.85 5.35
N SER A 311 10.74 2.75 6.15
CA SER A 311 11.93 3.52 5.75
C SER A 311 13.16 2.69 5.40
N ASP A 312 13.17 1.40 5.75
CA ASP A 312 14.28 0.50 5.51
C ASP A 312 14.18 -0.26 4.17
N LEU A 313 13.10 -0.09 3.40
CA LEU A 313 12.91 -0.76 2.11
C LEU A 313 14.00 -0.41 1.09
N ARG A 314 14.57 0.82 1.13
CA ARG A 314 15.70 1.22 0.27
C ARG A 314 16.95 0.37 0.43
N ARG A 315 17.10 -0.34 1.56
CA ARG A 315 18.28 -1.17 1.85
C ARG A 315 18.33 -2.42 0.98
N TRP A 316 17.19 -2.76 0.36
CA TRP A 316 16.97 -3.92 -0.49
C TRP A 316 17.23 -3.66 -1.97
N SER A 317 17.56 -2.42 -2.34
CA SER A 317 17.99 -2.09 -3.70
C SER A 317 19.12 -3.01 -4.17
N PRO A 318 19.11 -3.46 -5.44
CA PRO A 318 20.21 -4.22 -6.02
C PRO A 318 21.55 -3.51 -5.83
N ARG A 319 22.60 -4.27 -5.53
CA ARG A 319 23.96 -3.75 -5.37
C ARG A 319 24.83 -4.24 -6.52
N PRO A 320 25.72 -3.40 -7.09
CA PRO A 320 26.66 -3.82 -8.12
C PRO A 320 27.46 -5.05 -7.68
N GLY A 321 27.56 -6.05 -8.56
CA GLY A 321 28.29 -7.30 -8.29
C GLY A 321 27.60 -8.28 -7.33
N ARG A 322 26.35 -8.03 -6.91
CA ARG A 322 25.54 -8.98 -6.13
C ARG A 322 24.33 -9.46 -6.94
N PRO A 323 23.89 -10.73 -6.77
CA PRO A 323 22.68 -11.21 -7.42
C PRO A 323 21.46 -10.40 -6.94
N ARG A 324 20.50 -10.21 -7.85
CA ARG A 324 19.24 -9.54 -7.55
C ARG A 324 18.41 -10.44 -6.63
N LEU A 325 17.92 -9.89 -5.53
CA LEU A 325 17.16 -10.62 -4.53
C LEU A 325 15.66 -10.41 -4.74
N GLY A 326 14.90 -11.50 -4.81
CA GLY A 326 13.44 -11.45 -4.78
C GLY A 326 12.94 -11.21 -3.37
N VAL A 327 12.04 -10.26 -3.20
CA VAL A 327 11.51 -9.87 -1.89
C VAL A 327 10.03 -10.25 -1.80
N VAL A 328 9.65 -10.98 -0.77
CA VAL A 328 8.25 -11.09 -0.34
C VAL A 328 8.04 -10.12 0.83
N ALA A 329 7.31 -9.05 0.61
CA ALA A 329 6.97 -8.08 1.64
C ALA A 329 5.64 -8.43 2.29
N THR A 330 5.58 -8.30 3.61
CA THR A 330 4.33 -8.46 4.37
C THR A 330 3.99 -7.19 5.15
N ALA A 331 2.71 -6.82 5.13
CA ALA A 331 2.22 -5.64 5.85
C ALA A 331 0.71 -5.69 6.06
N CYS A 332 0.20 -4.76 6.88
CA CYS A 332 -1.23 -4.52 6.98
C CYS A 332 -1.79 -4.06 5.62
N VAL A 333 -3.09 -4.30 5.38
CA VAL A 333 -3.79 -3.88 4.14
C VAL A 333 -3.46 -2.45 3.73
N THR A 334 -3.49 -1.50 4.67
CA THR A 334 -3.32 -0.08 4.35
C THR A 334 -1.89 0.35 4.02
N GLN A 335 -0.87 -0.51 4.12
CA GLN A 335 0.53 -0.12 3.88
C GLN A 335 1.19 -0.90 2.74
N LEU A 336 0.67 -2.07 2.39
CA LEU A 336 1.39 -3.02 1.56
C LEU A 336 1.64 -2.49 0.14
N VAL A 337 0.64 -1.88 -0.50
CA VAL A 337 0.75 -1.35 -1.87
C VAL A 337 1.77 -0.20 -1.96
N GLU A 338 1.74 0.74 -1.02
CA GLU A 338 2.73 1.83 -0.98
C GLU A 338 4.16 1.28 -0.88
N GLY A 339 4.37 0.30 0.00
CA GLY A 339 5.66 -0.38 0.14
C GLY A 339 6.08 -1.15 -1.13
N GLY A 340 5.13 -1.81 -1.80
CA GLY A 340 5.37 -2.51 -3.06
C GLY A 340 5.81 -1.57 -4.18
N TRP A 341 5.16 -0.41 -4.33
CA TRP A 341 5.60 0.61 -5.28
C TRP A 341 6.93 1.26 -4.91
N GLU A 342 7.21 1.47 -3.61
CA GLU A 342 8.52 1.96 -3.15
C GLU A 342 9.62 0.95 -3.49
N LEU A 343 9.40 -0.36 -3.30
CA LEU A 343 10.32 -1.41 -3.71
C LEU A 343 10.53 -1.44 -5.23
N LYS A 344 9.46 -1.29 -6.03
CA LYS A 344 9.57 -1.21 -7.50
C LYS A 344 10.42 -0.01 -7.94
N ARG A 345 10.26 1.15 -7.31
CA ARG A 345 11.09 2.35 -7.57
C ARG A 345 12.57 2.11 -7.23
N TYR A 346 12.85 1.22 -6.29
CA TYR A 346 14.19 0.78 -5.92
C TYR A 346 14.71 -0.41 -6.74
N ASP A 347 14.00 -0.77 -7.82
CA ASP A 347 14.30 -1.91 -8.70
C ASP A 347 14.39 -3.26 -7.94
N VAL A 348 13.60 -3.40 -6.87
CA VAL A 348 13.50 -4.65 -6.11
C VAL A 348 12.33 -5.49 -6.64
N PRO A 349 12.57 -6.73 -7.10
CA PRO A 349 11.51 -7.65 -7.49
C PRO A 349 10.69 -8.03 -6.27
N ALA A 350 9.48 -7.51 -6.18
CA ALA A 350 8.65 -7.65 -4.99
C ALA A 350 7.41 -8.51 -5.24
N GLN A 351 7.01 -9.23 -4.21
CA GLN A 351 5.70 -9.85 -4.06
C GLN A 351 5.12 -9.44 -2.69
N CYS A 352 3.81 -9.50 -2.58
CA CYS A 352 3.02 -8.95 -1.49
C CYS A 352 2.22 -10.08 -0.81
N VAL A 353 2.37 -10.22 0.51
CA VAL A 353 1.49 -11.07 1.34
C VAL A 353 0.88 -10.21 2.44
N LEU A 354 -0.44 -10.09 2.43
CA LEU A 354 -1.17 -9.37 3.47
C LEU A 354 -1.12 -10.12 4.80
N LEU A 355 -1.02 -9.35 5.89
CA LEU A 355 -1.28 -9.86 7.23
C LEU A 355 -2.78 -10.14 7.39
N ASP A 356 -3.13 -11.21 8.09
CA ASP A 356 -4.52 -11.63 8.32
C ASP A 356 -5.32 -10.60 9.12
N TYR A 357 -4.68 -9.82 9.98
CA TYR A 357 -5.30 -8.75 10.77
C TYR A 357 -4.26 -7.72 11.23
N SER A 358 -4.75 -6.62 11.81
CA SER A 358 -3.92 -5.54 12.33
C SER A 358 -3.58 -5.75 13.81
N GLY A 359 -2.33 -6.10 14.13
CA GLY A 359 -1.87 -6.32 15.51
C GLY A 359 -0.99 -5.22 16.12
N CYS A 360 -0.52 -4.25 15.33
CA CYS A 360 0.48 -3.29 15.80
C CYS A 360 -0.04 -2.36 16.92
N LYS A 361 0.69 -2.29 18.04
CA LYS A 361 0.40 -1.39 19.17
C LYS A 361 0.35 0.09 18.77
N LYS A 362 1.31 0.50 17.94
CA LYS A 362 1.46 1.88 17.50
C LYS A 362 0.22 2.34 16.73
N HIS A 363 -0.23 1.55 15.76
CA HIS A 363 -1.22 1.99 14.78
C HIS A 363 -2.64 1.51 15.09
N TRP A 364 -2.82 0.35 15.70
CA TRP A 364 -4.12 -0.35 15.67
C TRP A 364 -4.59 -0.77 17.06
N HIS A 365 -3.89 -1.74 17.67
CA HIS A 365 -4.29 -2.35 18.93
C HIS A 365 -3.79 -1.52 20.13
N PRO A 366 -4.55 -1.34 21.23
CA PRO A 366 -4.06 -0.61 22.41
C PRO A 366 -2.84 -1.28 23.06
N ASP A 367 -2.84 -2.61 23.16
CA ASP A 367 -1.79 -3.36 23.83
C ASP A 367 -0.75 -3.96 22.87
N GLY A 368 -1.08 -4.01 21.58
CA GLY A 368 -0.36 -4.83 20.60
C GLY A 368 -0.70 -6.32 20.75
N VAL A 369 -0.94 -6.98 19.61
CA VAL A 369 -1.07 -8.44 19.54
C VAL A 369 -0.22 -8.97 18.41
N PRO A 370 0.46 -10.13 18.58
CA PRO A 370 1.17 -10.76 17.48
C PRO A 370 0.20 -11.03 16.33
N THR A 371 0.53 -10.54 15.14
CA THR A 371 -0.26 -10.81 13.94
C THR A 371 0.24 -12.07 13.21
N ALA A 372 -0.57 -12.55 12.28
CA ALA A 372 -0.26 -13.69 11.42
C ALA A 372 -0.45 -13.34 9.94
N LEU A 373 -0.06 -14.29 9.08
CA LEU A 373 -0.31 -14.30 7.65
C LEU A 373 -0.71 -15.72 7.23
N ASN A 374 -1.23 -15.86 6.02
CA ASN A 374 -1.54 -17.16 5.46
C ASN A 374 -0.29 -17.91 5.00
N MET A 375 0.05 -18.97 5.72
CA MET A 375 1.21 -19.81 5.40
C MET A 375 1.12 -20.51 4.04
N ARG A 376 -0.08 -20.87 3.59
CA ARG A 376 -0.29 -21.50 2.28
C ARG A 376 -0.08 -20.50 1.16
N GLU A 377 -0.58 -19.29 1.33
CA GLU A 377 -0.36 -18.22 0.37
C GLU A 377 1.11 -17.85 0.23
N LEU A 378 1.79 -17.68 1.36
CA LEU A 378 3.23 -17.39 1.35
C LEU A 378 3.99 -18.47 0.56
N LYS A 379 3.67 -19.75 0.76
CA LYS A 379 4.29 -20.84 0.00
C LYS A 379 4.00 -20.76 -1.49
N ARG A 380 2.76 -20.46 -1.92
CA ARG A 380 2.44 -20.27 -3.36
C ARG A 380 3.32 -19.20 -3.99
N ILE A 381 3.48 -18.07 -3.31
CA ILE A 381 4.30 -16.95 -3.79
C ILE A 381 5.79 -17.34 -3.84
N LEU A 382 6.30 -18.01 -2.81
CA LEU A 382 7.70 -18.47 -2.76
C LEU A 382 8.00 -19.49 -3.88
N ASP A 383 7.11 -20.45 -4.12
CA ASP A 383 7.24 -21.48 -5.15
C ASP A 383 7.10 -20.94 -6.58
N GLY A 384 6.73 -19.66 -6.73
CA GLY A 384 6.43 -19.05 -8.02
C GLY A 384 5.22 -19.67 -8.72
N ARG A 385 4.41 -20.48 -8.03
CA ARG A 385 3.19 -21.10 -8.56
C ARG A 385 2.00 -20.19 -8.26
N LEU A 386 1.33 -19.68 -9.29
CA LEU A 386 -0.09 -19.38 -9.11
C LEU A 386 -0.76 -20.70 -8.74
N ALA A 387 -1.64 -20.72 -7.75
CA ALA A 387 -2.59 -21.81 -7.65
C ALA A 387 -3.25 -21.89 -9.04
N ALA A 388 -3.00 -22.99 -9.76
CA ALA A 388 -3.80 -23.33 -10.91
C ALA A 388 -5.26 -23.17 -10.48
N GLN A 389 -6.06 -22.56 -11.35
CA GLN A 389 -7.51 -22.55 -11.20
C GLN A 389 -7.92 -23.97 -10.79
N SER A 390 -8.41 -24.12 -9.56
CA SER A 390 -9.16 -25.30 -9.19
C SER A 390 -10.44 -25.21 -10.00
N LYS A 391 -10.38 -25.69 -11.24
CA LYS A 391 -11.52 -26.37 -11.84
C LYS A 391 -11.73 -27.60 -10.95
N ASP A 392 -12.69 -27.46 -10.04
CA ASP A 392 -13.77 -28.41 -9.82
C ASP A 392 -14.88 -27.70 -9.04
#